data_AF-A0A0Q7FBR0-F1
#
_entry.id   AF-A0A0Q7FBR0-F1
#
_cell.length_a   1.000
_cell.length_b   1.000
_cell.length_c   1.000
_cell.angle_alpha   90.00
_cell.angle_beta   90.00
_cell.angle_gamma   90.00
#
_symmetry.space_group_name_H-M   'P 1'
#
loop_
_entity.id
_entity.type
_entity.pdbx_description
1 polymer ?
#
loop_
_entity_poly.entity_id
_entity_poly.type
_entity_poly.pdbx_seq_one_letter_code
_entity_poly.pdbx_strand_id
1 'polypeptide(L)' 'MEERKNWLDAAEKFRSNSNAVLLCPSCNEGYLQIRDVPFDENNISKGGERFIECPVCKKFEIILYRTIPENWFYNNKQN' A
#
# COMPACT_ATOMS: atom_id res chain seq x y z
N MET A 1 -5.94 19.04 6.51
CA MET A 1 -5.63 18.93 5.06
C MET A 1 -4.26 18.30 4.84
N GLU A 2 -3.22 18.69 5.58
CA GLU A 2 -1.85 18.18 5.40
C GLU A 2 -1.70 16.65 5.62
N GLU A 3 -2.30 16.09 6.69
CA GLU A 3 -2.20 14.65 6.95
C GLU A 3 -2.78 13.80 5.81
N ARG A 4 -3.96 14.18 5.29
CA ARG A 4 -4.57 13.48 4.14
C ARG A 4 -3.69 13.54 2.90
N LYS A 5 -3.07 14.70 2.63
CA LYS A 5 -2.14 14.85 1.52
C LYS A 5 -0.93 13.92 1.68
N ASN A 6 -0.36 13.82 2.88
CA ASN A 6 0.77 12.93 3.15
C ASN A 6 0.41 11.45 2.96
N TRP A 7 -0.81 11.04 3.31
CA TRP A 7 -1.31 9.69 3.02
C TRP A 7 -1.48 9.43 1.52
N LEU A 8 -1.96 10.42 0.76
CA LEU A 8 -2.04 10.33 -0.71
C LEU A 8 -0.64 10.27 -1.35
N ASP A 9 0.32 11.05 -0.85
CA ASP A 9 1.70 11.00 -1.33
C ASP A 9 2.35 9.64 -1.02
N ALA A 10 2.04 9.06 0.14
CA ALA A 10 2.49 7.70 0.49
C ALA A 10 1.88 6.65 -0.45
N ALA A 11 0.58 6.78 -0.78
CA ALA A 11 -0.10 5.93 -1.74
C ALA A 11 0.57 5.95 -3.13
N GLU A 12 0.90 7.14 -3.65
CA GLU A 12 1.58 7.29 -4.93
C GLU A 12 3.01 6.73 -4.92
N LYS A 13 3.74 6.90 -3.80
CA LYS A 13 5.06 6.30 -3.63
C LYS A 13 4.99 4.77 -3.65
N PHE A 14 4.04 4.16 -2.93
CA PHE A 14 3.86 2.71 -2.99
C PHE A 14 3.38 2.22 -4.36
N ARG A 15 2.57 3.00 -5.07
CA ARG A 15 2.16 2.69 -6.45
C ARG A 15 3.35 2.56 -7.40
N SER A 16 4.37 3.40 -7.24
CA SER A 16 5.60 3.35 -8.05
C SER A 16 6.65 2.36 -7.50
N ASN A 17 6.80 2.28 -6.19
CA ASN A 17 7.76 1.40 -5.51
C ASN A 17 7.13 0.73 -4.27
N SER A 18 6.80 -0.56 -4.37
CA SER A 18 6.23 -1.36 -3.28
C SER A 18 7.19 -1.57 -2.10
N ASN A 19 8.49 -1.33 -2.29
CA ASN A 19 9.52 -1.42 -1.24
C ASN A 19 9.88 -0.05 -0.63
N ALA A 20 9.09 0.99 -0.88
CA ALA A 20 9.32 2.30 -0.30
C ALA A 20 9.25 2.25 1.25
N VAL A 21 10.25 2.82 1.91
CA VAL A 21 10.26 2.94 3.38
C VAL A 21 9.72 4.31 3.75
N LEU A 22 8.49 4.36 4.27
CA LEU A 22 7.77 5.61 4.56
C LEU A 22 7.36 5.67 6.03
N LEU A 23 7.62 6.81 6.67
CA LEU A 23 7.18 7.06 8.04
C LEU A 23 5.66 7.33 8.05
N CYS A 24 4.97 6.84 9.08
CA CYS A 24 3.52 7.05 9.23
C CYS A 24 3.19 8.54 9.39
N PRO A 25 2.37 9.13 8.50
CA PRO A 25 2.02 10.55 8.57
C PRO A 25 1.24 10.96 9.83
N SER A 26 0.65 9.99 10.52
CA SER A 26 -0.24 10.23 11.65
C SER A 26 0.43 10.17 13.00
N CYS A 27 1.38 9.24 13.19
CA CYS A 27 2.06 9.05 14.48
C CYS A 27 3.56 9.37 14.42
N ASN A 28 4.16 9.46 13.23
CA ASN A 28 5.59 9.72 13.04
C ASN A 28 6.54 8.73 13.76
N GLU A 29 6.06 7.56 14.17
CA GLU A 29 6.85 6.54 14.88
C GLU A 29 7.02 5.27 14.06
N GLY A 30 5.93 4.74 13.49
CA GLY A 30 5.96 3.51 12.71
C GLY A 30 6.26 3.72 11.24
N TYR A 31 6.93 2.76 10.61
CA TYR A 31 7.00 2.68 9.15
C TYR A 31 5.73 2.03 8.59
N LEU A 32 5.23 2.58 7.49
CA LEU A 32 4.07 2.05 6.78
C LEU A 32 4.40 0.69 6.14
N GLN A 33 3.44 -0.22 6.21
CA GLN A 33 3.47 -1.53 5.59
C GLN A 33 2.37 -1.61 4.53
N ILE A 34 2.61 -2.40 3.47
CA ILE A 34 1.61 -2.65 2.45
C ILE A 34 1.18 -4.10 2.42
N ARG A 35 -0.10 -4.32 2.09
CA ARG A 35 -0.67 -5.64 1.84
C ARG A 35 -1.59 -5.56 0.63
N ASP A 36 -1.32 -6.39 -0.37
CA ASP A 36 -2.12 -6.47 -1.60
C ASP A 36 -3.12 -7.62 -1.50
N VAL A 37 -4.38 -7.35 -1.83
CA VAL A 37 -5.48 -8.32 -1.85
C VAL A 37 -6.12 -8.28 -3.23
N PRO A 38 -6.03 -9.33 -4.05
CA PRO A 38 -6.67 -9.34 -5.36
C PRO A 38 -8.19 -9.47 -5.21
N PHE A 39 -8.96 -8.88 -6.13
CA PHE A 39 -10.43 -9.10 -6.15
C PHE A 39 -10.79 -10.55 -6.49
N ASP A 40 -9.92 -11.22 -7.23
CA ASP A 40 -10.05 -12.61 -7.66
C ASP A 40 -8.66 -13.25 -7.58
N GLU A 41 -8.48 -14.18 -6.64
CA GLU A 41 -7.20 -14.87 -6.43
C GLU A 41 -6.74 -15.68 -7.66
N ASN A 42 -7.68 -16.11 -8.51
CA ASN A 42 -7.38 -16.85 -9.73
C ASN A 42 -7.14 -15.92 -10.94
N ASN A 43 -7.51 -14.65 -10.82
CA ASN A 43 -7.38 -13.68 -11.91
C ASN A 43 -7.03 -12.28 -11.40
N ILE A 44 -5.75 -12.10 -11.08
CA ILE A 44 -5.20 -10.83 -10.57
C ILE A 44 -5.38 -9.65 -11.54
N SER A 45 -5.61 -9.91 -12.84
CA SER A 45 -5.82 -8.84 -13.83
C SER A 45 -7.11 -8.05 -13.60
N LYS A 46 -8.06 -8.61 -12.86
CA LYS A 46 -9.30 -7.92 -12.45
C LYS A 46 -9.07 -6.78 -11.48
N GLY A 47 -7.85 -6.66 -10.93
CA GLY A 47 -7.53 -5.64 -9.94
C GLY A 47 -7.55 -6.17 -8.51
N GLY A 48 -7.52 -5.24 -7.56
CA GLY A 48 -7.52 -5.55 -6.14
C GLY A 48 -7.46 -4.30 -5.26
N GLU A 49 -7.22 -4.55 -3.99
CA GLU A 49 -7.05 -3.58 -2.92
C GLU A 49 -5.61 -3.60 -2.43
N ARG A 50 -5.01 -2.42 -2.25
CA ARG A 50 -3.76 -2.26 -1.50
C ARG A 50 -4.08 -1.58 -0.18
N PHE A 51 -3.79 -2.27 0.90
CA PHE A 51 -3.80 -1.71 2.24
C PHE A 51 -2.45 -1.06 2.48
N ILE A 52 -2.45 0.16 3.01
CA ILE A 52 -1.27 0.85 3.52
C ILE A 52 -1.54 1.11 5.00
N GLU A 53 -0.83 0.45 5.89
CA GLU A 53 -1.13 0.46 7.32
C GLU A 53 0.08 0.85 8.16
N CYS A 54 -0.17 1.54 9.27
CA CYS A 54 0.83 1.73 10.31
C CYS A 54 0.65 0.66 11.40
N PRO A 55 1.68 -0.19 11.66
CA PRO A 55 1.59 -1.21 12.69
C PRO A 55 1.54 -0.64 14.12
N VAL A 56 1.97 0.62 14.32
CA VAL A 56 2.01 1.30 15.63
C VAL A 56 0.64 1.89 15.98
N CYS A 57 0.16 2.86 15.20
CA CYS A 57 -1.09 3.57 15.51
C CYS A 57 -2.35 2.97 14.86
N LYS A 58 -2.20 1.90 14.07
CA LYS A 58 -3.29 1.15 13.40
C LYS A 58 -4.15 1.95 12.41
N LYS A 59 -3.78 3.20 12.10
CA LYS A 59 -4.35 3.93 10.97
C LYS A 59 -3.93 3.29 9.66
N PHE A 60 -4.84 3.27 8.70
CA PHE A 60 -4.62 2.69 7.40
C PHE A 60 -5.40 3.43 6.31
N GLU A 61 -4.98 3.24 5.08
CA GLU A 61 -5.66 3.65 3.86
C GLU A 61 -5.82 2.44 2.95
N ILE A 62 -6.88 2.43 2.15
CA ILE A 62 -7.14 1.39 1.15
C ILE A 62 -7.21 2.04 -0.22
N ILE A 63 -6.45 1.50 -1.17
CA ILE A 63 -6.46 1.93 -2.56
C ILE A 63 -7.07 0.83 -3.41
N LEU A 64 -8.08 1.20 -4.21
CA LEU A 64 -8.69 0.32 -5.19
C LEU A 64 -7.95 0.45 -6.53
N TYR A 65 -7.38 -0.65 -7.00
CA TYR A 65 -6.77 -0.77 -8.31
C TYR A 65 -7.68 -1.57 -9.22
N ARG A 66 -8.29 -0.93 -10.22
CA ARG A 66 -9.01 -1.63 -11.32
C ARG A 66 -8.05 -2.25 -12.33
N THR A 67 -6.85 -1.71 -12.40
CA THR A 67 -5.71 -2.25 -13.13
C THR A 67 -4.54 -2.30 -12.15
N ILE A 68 -3.95 -3.48 -11.97
CA ILE A 68 -2.85 -3.65 -11.02
C ILE A 68 -1.60 -2.86 -11.46
N PRO A 69 -0.89 -2.19 -10.55
CA PRO A 69 0.45 -1.66 -10.80
C PRO A 69 1.40 -2.76 -11.24
N GLU A 70 2.42 -2.43 -12.04
CA GLU A 70 3.45 -3.39 -12.44
C GLU A 70 4.14 -4.00 -11.21
N ASN A 71 4.31 -3.22 -10.14
CA ASN A 71 5.01 -3.63 -8.92
C ASN A 71 4.17 -4.48 -7.93
N TRP A 72 3.00 -4.95 -8.37
CA TRP A 72 2.05 -5.72 -7.58
C TRP A 72 2.56 -7.17 -7.38
N PHE A 73 2.60 -7.65 -6.12
CA PHE A 73 3.09 -8.97 -5.69
C PHE A 73 4.59 -9.31 -5.86
N TYR A 74 5.50 -8.36 -6.06
CA TYR A 74 6.94 -8.69 -6.11
C TYR A 74 7.52 -9.26 -4.81
N ASN A 75 6.78 -9.25 -3.70
CA ASN A 75 7.25 -9.75 -2.40
C ASN A 75 6.94 -11.23 -2.10
N ASN A 76 6.59 -12.04 -3.11
CA ASN A 76 6.45 -13.51 -2.97
C ASN A 76 7.58 -14.31 -3.66
N LYS A 77 8.84 -13.89 -3.52
CA LYS A 77 10.01 -14.71 -3.90
C LYS A 77 11.14 -14.67 -2.87
N GLN A 78 10.82 -14.85 -1.59
CA GLN A 78 11.81 -15.33 -0.61
C GLN A 78 11.09 -16.18 0.44
N ASN A 79 11.01 -17.49 0.15
CA ASN A 79 11.12 -18.60 1.10
C ASN A 79 11.11 -19.92 0.31
#